data_AF-A0A2V8QYX5-F1
#
_entry.id   AF-A0A2V8QYX5-F1
#
_cell.length_a   1.000
_cell.length_b   1.000
_cell.length_c   1.000
_cell.angle_alpha   90.00
_cell.angle_beta   90.00
_cell.angle_gamma   90.00
#
_symmetry.space_group_name_H-M   'P 1'
#
loop_
_entity.id
_entity.type
_entity.pdbx_description
1 polymer ?
#
loop_
_entity_poly.entity_id
_entity_poly.type
_entity_poly.pdbx_seq_one_letter_code
_entity_poly.pdbx_strand_id
1 'polypeptide(L)'
;PSLLQAKLLRVIEERVLHRLGSRKEIPVDVRILAATNKDPHDAVRGATLREDLLYRLNVITIHMPLLAERLDDLPLLAQHLVTRLAAKHNRPARFLSSAALDALRFHSWPGNVRELRNVIERAVVISSGEQLERHHFAPYPFDHRERLRAEDTATFPVGTPLEEIERQMILRTRLCTIN
;
A
#
# COMPACT_ATOMS: atom_id res chain seq x y z
N PRO A 1 -12.00 -6.05 -26.88
CA PRO A 1 -10.72 -6.22 -26.13
C PRO A 1 -9.78 -7.27 -26.74
N SER A 2 -10.30 -8.45 -27.12
CA SER A 2 -9.52 -9.55 -27.74
C SER A 2 -8.79 -9.15 -29.03
N LEU A 3 -9.42 -8.35 -29.89
CA LEU A 3 -8.80 -7.85 -31.12
C LEU A 3 -7.53 -7.01 -30.85
N LEU A 4 -7.51 -6.27 -29.73
CA LEU A 4 -6.32 -5.50 -29.35
C LEU A 4 -5.18 -6.43 -28.91
N GLN A 5 -5.50 -7.50 -28.18
CA GLN A 5 -4.52 -8.50 -27.75
C GLN A 5 -3.89 -9.21 -28.96
N ALA A 6 -4.70 -9.54 -29.98
CA ALA A 6 -4.19 -10.10 -31.24
C ALA A 6 -3.22 -9.14 -31.97
N LYS A 7 -3.57 -7.85 -32.03
CA LYS A 7 -2.68 -6.83 -32.63
C LYS A 7 -1.39 -6.66 -31.84
N LEU A 8 -1.46 -6.66 -30.51
CA LEU A 8 -0.27 -6.56 -29.66
C LEU A 8 0.64 -7.78 -29.81
N LEU A 9 0.07 -8.99 -29.85
CA LEU A 9 0.81 -10.22 -30.08
C LEU A 9 1.61 -10.13 -31.38
N ARG A 10 0.97 -9.66 -32.46
CA ARG A 10 1.63 -9.45 -33.76
C ARG A 10 2.80 -8.46 -33.68
N VAL A 11 2.65 -7.36 -32.94
CA VAL A 11 3.75 -6.40 -32.73
C VAL A 11 4.91 -7.05 -31.97
N ILE A 12 4.63 -7.90 -30.98
CA ILE A 12 5.66 -8.60 -30.19
C ILE A 12 6.41 -9.63 -31.06
N GLU A 13 5.68 -10.39 -31.87
CA GLU A 13 6.24 -11.52 -32.64
C GLU A 13 6.87 -11.08 -33.95
N GLU A 14 6.16 -10.28 -34.75
CA GLU A 14 6.59 -9.90 -36.10
C GLU A 14 7.32 -8.56 -36.13
N ARG A 15 7.32 -7.79 -35.03
CA ARG A 15 7.93 -6.44 -34.97
C ARG A 15 7.40 -5.48 -36.02
N VAL A 16 6.14 -5.63 -36.40
CA VAL A 16 5.43 -4.74 -37.34
C VAL A 16 4.10 -4.29 -36.79
N LEU A 17 3.65 -3.10 -37.22
CA LEU A 17 2.31 -2.60 -36.93
C LEU A 17 1.65 -2.02 -38.18
N HIS A 18 0.32 -1.85 -38.09
CA HIS A 18 -0.48 -1.13 -39.06
C HIS A 18 -1.09 0.12 -38.44
N ARG A 19 -1.06 1.24 -39.18
CA ARG A 19 -1.88 2.40 -38.84
C ARG A 19 -3.36 2.05 -39.04
N LEU A 20 -4.24 2.66 -38.23
CA LEU A 20 -5.69 2.48 -38.40
C LEU A 20 -6.10 2.86 -39.83
N GLY A 21 -6.86 1.97 -40.48
CA GLY A 21 -7.28 2.15 -41.88
C GLY A 21 -6.20 1.89 -42.93
N SER A 22 -4.94 1.64 -42.54
CA SER A 22 -3.86 1.31 -43.46
C SER A 22 -3.54 -0.18 -43.45
N ARG A 23 -3.25 -0.74 -44.62
CA ARG A 23 -2.70 -2.10 -44.75
C ARG A 23 -1.17 -2.11 -44.81
N LYS A 24 -0.53 -0.93 -44.81
CA LYS A 24 0.93 -0.82 -44.86
C LYS A 24 1.52 -1.30 -43.54
N GLU A 25 2.47 -2.23 -43.63
CA GLU A 25 3.28 -2.66 -42.48
C GLU A 25 4.36 -1.62 -42.20
N ILE A 26 4.59 -1.37 -40.92
CA ILE A 26 5.61 -0.46 -40.42
C ILE A 26 6.47 -1.26 -39.44
N PRO A 27 7.75 -1.51 -39.74
CA PRO A 27 8.66 -2.17 -38.82
C PRO A 27 8.91 -1.28 -37.61
N VAL A 28 9.00 -1.90 -36.43
CA VAL A 28 9.25 -1.24 -35.16
C VAL A 28 10.26 -2.01 -34.33
N ASP A 29 11.13 -1.28 -33.64
CA ASP A 29 12.00 -1.84 -32.60
C ASP A 29 11.62 -1.20 -31.28
N VAL A 30 11.00 -1.98 -30.39
CA VAL A 30 10.41 -1.51 -29.15
C VAL A 30 10.72 -2.44 -28.00
N ARG A 31 11.03 -1.85 -26.84
CA ARG A 31 11.07 -2.56 -25.57
C ARG A 31 9.70 -2.48 -24.91
N ILE A 32 9.13 -3.62 -24.57
CA ILE A 32 7.79 -3.70 -23.99
C ILE A 32 7.91 -3.87 -22.48
N LEU A 33 7.22 -3.01 -21.75
CA LEU A 33 7.02 -3.11 -20.30
C LEU A 33 5.51 -3.17 -20.06
N ALA A 34 5.05 -4.25 -19.44
CA ALA A 34 3.66 -4.45 -19.07
C ALA A 34 3.52 -4.54 -17.55
N ALA A 35 2.43 -4.01 -17.02
CA ALA A 35 2.10 -4.09 -15.60
C ALA A 35 0.62 -4.41 -15.44
N THR A 36 0.29 -5.22 -14.44
CA THR A 36 -1.09 -5.59 -14.10
C THR A 36 -1.23 -5.63 -12.59
N ASN A 37 -2.40 -5.19 -12.10
CA ASN A 37 -2.80 -5.35 -10.69
C ASN A 37 -3.67 -6.59 -10.46
N LYS A 38 -3.96 -7.35 -11.52
CA LYS A 38 -4.68 -8.63 -11.47
C LYS A 38 -3.69 -9.77 -11.69
N ASP A 39 -3.98 -10.90 -11.07
CA ASP A 39 -3.26 -12.13 -11.35
C ASP A 39 -3.43 -12.50 -12.85
N PRO A 40 -2.32 -12.60 -13.61
CA PRO A 40 -2.39 -12.87 -15.03
C PRO A 40 -2.86 -14.30 -15.34
N HIS A 41 -2.58 -15.28 -14.49
CA HIS A 41 -3.04 -16.64 -14.67
C HIS A 41 -4.55 -16.74 -14.42
N ASP A 42 -5.08 -16.02 -13.42
CA ASP A 42 -6.53 -15.91 -13.20
C ASP A 42 -7.21 -15.25 -14.41
N ALA A 43 -6.58 -14.22 -14.98
CA ALA A 43 -7.10 -13.53 -16.16
C ALA A 43 -7.16 -14.44 -17.39
N VAL A 44 -6.21 -15.37 -17.54
CA VAL A 44 -6.24 -16.43 -18.58
C VAL A 44 -7.36 -17.43 -18.31
N ARG A 45 -7.48 -17.94 -17.07
CA ARG A 45 -8.57 -18.87 -16.70
C ARG A 45 -9.95 -18.25 -16.89
N GLY A 46 -10.08 -16.95 -16.65
CA GLY A 46 -11.30 -16.18 -16.89
C GLY A 46 -11.54 -15.75 -18.34
N ALA A 47 -10.74 -16.22 -19.31
CA ALA A 47 -10.81 -15.86 -20.73
C ALA A 47 -10.74 -14.35 -21.03
N THR A 48 -10.19 -13.56 -20.11
CA THR A 48 -10.01 -12.10 -20.28
C THR A 48 -8.64 -11.74 -20.85
N LEU A 49 -7.66 -12.62 -20.68
CA LEU A 49 -6.32 -12.53 -21.25
C LEU A 49 -6.03 -13.78 -22.07
N ARG A 50 -5.47 -13.63 -23.27
CA ARG A 50 -5.01 -14.77 -24.05
C ARG A 50 -3.73 -15.35 -23.47
N GLU A 51 -3.67 -16.68 -23.45
CA GLU A 51 -2.53 -17.44 -22.96
C GLU A 51 -1.25 -17.17 -23.76
N ASP A 52 -1.33 -17.14 -25.09
CA ASP A 52 -0.19 -16.84 -25.97
C ASP A 52 0.42 -15.46 -25.73
N LEU A 53 -0.42 -14.44 -25.51
CA LEU A 53 0.04 -13.11 -25.15
C LEU A 53 0.72 -13.09 -23.77
N LEU A 54 0.18 -13.83 -22.79
CA LEU A 54 0.82 -13.93 -21.48
C LEU A 54 2.21 -14.55 -21.60
N TYR A 55 2.36 -15.65 -22.36
CA TYR A 55 3.66 -16.28 -22.56
C TYR A 55 4.70 -15.36 -23.20
N ARG A 56 4.28 -14.46 -24.10
CA ARG A 56 5.18 -13.47 -24.71
C ARG A 56 5.54 -12.30 -23.79
N LEU A 57 4.65 -11.90 -22.89
CA LEU A 57 4.90 -10.83 -21.93
C LEU A 57 5.66 -11.31 -20.70
N ASN A 58 5.41 -12.53 -20.24
CA ASN A 58 5.90 -13.07 -18.98
C ASN A 58 7.30 -13.70 -19.09
N VAL A 59 8.23 -13.00 -19.76
CA VAL A 59 9.62 -13.46 -19.91
C VAL A 59 10.42 -13.14 -18.65
N ILE A 60 10.28 -11.91 -18.13
CA ILE A 60 10.87 -11.48 -16.87
C ILE A 60 9.77 -10.82 -16.06
N THR A 61 9.43 -11.44 -14.93
CA THR A 61 8.39 -10.95 -14.02
C THR A 61 9.02 -10.26 -12.83
N ILE A 62 8.59 -9.04 -12.54
CA ILE A 62 8.96 -8.34 -11.32
C ILE A 62 7.72 -8.26 -10.44
N HIS A 63 7.75 -8.97 -9.32
CA HIS A 63 6.70 -8.86 -8.31
C HIS A 63 6.89 -7.54 -7.53
N MET A 64 5.86 -6.69 -7.53
CA MET A 64 5.87 -5.46 -6.76
C MET A 64 5.26 -5.74 -5.37
N PRO A 65 6.06 -5.77 -4.29
CA PRO A 65 5.55 -6.00 -2.95
C PRO A 65 4.58 -4.90 -2.49
N LEU A 66 3.69 -5.27 -1.59
CA LEU A 66 2.84 -4.31 -0.88
C LEU A 66 3.68 -3.50 0.11
N LEU A 67 3.24 -2.28 0.44
CA LEU A 67 3.90 -1.47 1.47
C LEU A 67 3.90 -2.17 2.83
N ALA A 68 2.85 -2.95 3.13
CA ALA A 68 2.77 -3.76 4.34
C ALA A 68 3.86 -4.84 4.44
N GLU A 69 4.41 -5.30 3.32
CA GLU A 69 5.51 -6.28 3.27
C GLU A 69 6.88 -5.61 3.43
N ARG A 70 6.95 -4.27 3.33
CA ARG A 70 8.18 -3.46 3.38
C ARG A 70 8.03 -2.26 4.30
N LEU A 71 7.51 -2.49 5.51
CA LEU A 71 7.29 -1.43 6.51
C LEU A 71 8.59 -0.78 6.99
N ASP A 72 9.74 -1.44 6.85
CA ASP A 72 11.05 -0.86 7.19
C ASP A 72 11.42 0.35 6.31
N ASP A 73 10.90 0.42 5.09
CA ASP A 73 11.10 1.56 4.19
C ASP A 73 10.12 2.71 4.46
N LEU A 74 9.06 2.46 5.25
CA LEU A 74 8.00 3.42 5.52
C LEU A 74 8.51 4.76 6.06
N PRO A 75 9.46 4.81 7.03
CA PRO A 75 9.95 6.08 7.57
C PRO A 75 10.62 6.95 6.52
N LEU A 76 11.50 6.35 5.70
CA LEU A 76 12.22 7.06 4.64
C LEU A 76 11.25 7.53 3.55
N LEU A 77 10.32 6.66 3.15
CA LEU A 77 9.31 6.97 2.14
C LEU A 77 8.37 8.09 2.60
N ALA A 78 7.85 7.99 3.84
CA ALA A 78 6.95 8.99 4.41
C ALA A 78 7.65 10.35 4.55
N GLN A 79 8.88 10.37 5.05
CA GLN A 79 9.68 11.58 5.17
C GLN A 79 9.93 12.25 3.81
N HIS A 80 10.28 11.46 2.78
CA HIS A 80 10.43 11.96 1.42
C HIS A 80 9.13 12.57 0.87
N LEU A 81 8.00 11.89 1.09
CA LEU A 81 6.68 12.37 0.65
C LEU A 81 6.32 13.69 1.34
N VAL A 82 6.55 13.82 2.65
CA VAL A 82 6.30 15.06 3.40
C VAL A 82 7.08 16.22 2.79
N THR A 83 8.40 16.07 2.65
CA THR A 83 9.25 17.14 2.10
C THR A 83 8.81 17.54 0.68
N ARG A 84 8.51 16.56 -0.18
CA ARG A 84 8.09 16.83 -1.56
C ARG A 84 6.71 17.51 -1.63
N LEU A 85 5.76 17.06 -0.82
CA LEU A 85 4.39 17.58 -0.82
C LEU A 85 4.29 18.94 -0.14
N ALA A 86 5.08 19.18 0.91
CA ALA A 86 5.16 20.48 1.55
C ALA A 86 5.73 21.54 0.62
N ALA A 87 6.78 21.21 -0.13
CA ALA A 87 7.31 22.09 -1.18
C ALA A 87 6.27 22.37 -2.27
N LYS A 88 5.54 21.34 -2.72
CA LYS A 88 4.48 21.48 -3.74
C LYS A 88 3.33 22.39 -3.28
N HIS A 89 2.93 22.31 -2.02
CA HIS A 89 1.79 23.05 -1.46
C HIS A 89 2.19 24.33 -0.72
N ASN A 90 3.47 24.71 -0.78
CA ASN A 90 4.06 25.84 -0.06
C ASN A 90 3.70 25.82 1.45
N ARG A 91 3.86 24.67 2.09
CA ARG A 91 3.55 24.44 3.51
C ARG A 91 4.84 24.29 4.34
N PRO A 92 4.81 24.66 5.63
CA PRO A 92 5.98 24.60 6.50
C PRO A 92 6.36 23.18 6.93
N ALA A 93 5.46 22.19 6.79
CA ALA A 93 5.70 20.82 7.22
C ALA A 93 6.98 20.23 6.62
N ARG A 94 7.88 19.78 7.49
CA ARG A 94 9.18 19.19 7.13
C ARG A 94 9.43 17.88 7.82
N PHE A 95 8.85 17.64 8.99
CA PHE A 95 9.18 16.50 9.83
C PHE A 95 7.93 15.71 10.19
N LEU A 96 8.11 14.41 10.46
CA LEU A 96 7.11 13.57 11.10
C LEU A 96 7.47 13.41 12.58
N SER A 97 6.50 13.57 13.47
CA SER A 97 6.64 13.13 14.86
C SER A 97 6.73 11.61 14.94
N SER A 98 7.34 11.08 16.01
CA SER A 98 7.34 9.64 16.30
C SER A 98 5.92 9.08 16.36
N ALA A 99 5.01 9.76 17.06
CA ALA A 99 3.61 9.36 17.16
C ALA A 99 2.86 9.33 15.81
N ALA A 100 3.22 10.21 14.87
CA ALA A 100 2.69 10.16 13.50
C ALA A 100 3.24 8.96 12.73
N LEU A 101 4.55 8.72 12.81
CA LEU A 101 5.19 7.59 12.14
C LEU A 101 4.65 6.25 12.67
N ASP A 102 4.47 6.13 13.97
CA ASP A 102 3.89 4.95 14.60
C ASP A 102 2.46 4.72 14.11
N ALA A 103 1.62 5.76 14.05
CA ALA A 103 0.28 5.65 13.47
C ALA A 103 0.32 5.13 12.03
N LEU A 104 1.25 5.61 11.20
CA LEU A 104 1.42 5.13 9.83
C LEU A 104 1.86 3.65 9.76
N ARG A 105 2.67 3.17 10.72
CA ARG A 105 3.11 1.76 10.78
C ARG A 105 1.97 0.79 11.08
N PHE A 106 0.95 1.21 11.82
CA PHE A 106 -0.16 0.34 12.24
C PHE A 106 -1.22 0.12 11.15
N HIS A 107 -1.13 0.78 10.00
CA HIS A 107 -2.06 0.57 8.90
C HIS A 107 -1.58 -0.51 7.93
N SER A 108 -2.52 -1.31 7.43
CA SER A 108 -2.31 -2.31 6.38
C SER A 108 -2.02 -1.76 4.98
N TRP A 109 -2.24 -0.46 4.72
CA TRP A 109 -2.03 0.19 3.42
C TRP A 109 -2.62 -0.56 2.20
N PRO A 110 -3.94 -0.84 2.14
CA PRO A 110 -4.57 -1.53 1.02
C PRO A 110 -4.38 -0.80 -0.33
N GLY A 111 -4.26 0.52 -0.32
CA GLY A 111 -3.94 1.33 -1.50
C GLY A 111 -2.44 1.58 -1.71
N ASN A 112 -1.58 0.87 -0.96
CA ASN A 112 -0.12 0.92 -1.04
C ASN A 112 0.40 2.38 -0.97
N VAL A 113 1.49 2.71 -1.68
CA VAL A 113 2.09 4.06 -1.70
C VAL A 113 1.10 5.14 -2.17
N ARG A 114 0.08 4.80 -2.97
CA ARG A 114 -0.93 5.78 -3.43
C ARG A 114 -1.76 6.29 -2.26
N GLU A 115 -2.20 5.38 -1.39
CA GLU A 115 -2.93 5.73 -0.19
C GLU A 115 -2.05 6.50 0.80
N LEU A 116 -0.83 6.00 1.08
CA LEU A 116 0.15 6.71 1.91
C LEU A 116 0.36 8.14 1.45
N ARG A 117 0.57 8.34 0.15
CA ARG A 117 0.72 9.68 -0.42
C ARG A 117 -0.51 10.55 -0.18
N ASN A 118 -1.72 10.04 -0.40
CA ASN A 118 -2.96 10.80 -0.20
C ASN A 118 -3.16 11.19 1.26
N VAL A 119 -2.86 10.27 2.18
CA VAL A 119 -2.88 10.49 3.63
C VAL A 119 -1.93 11.63 4.01
N ILE A 120 -0.67 11.54 3.57
CA ILE A 120 0.36 12.55 3.86
C ILE A 120 0.01 13.88 3.19
N GLU A 121 -0.45 13.88 1.93
CA GLU A 121 -0.82 15.09 1.20
C GLU A 121 -1.92 15.85 1.93
N ARG A 122 -2.92 15.14 2.48
CA ARG A 122 -3.95 15.76 3.32
C ARG A 122 -3.36 16.35 4.61
N ALA A 123 -2.54 15.59 5.32
CA ALA A 123 -1.90 16.04 6.56
C ALA A 123 -1.05 17.31 6.35
N VAL A 124 -0.28 17.35 5.25
CA VAL A 124 0.52 18.52 4.86
C VAL A 124 -0.37 19.74 4.58
N VAL A 125 -1.47 19.58 3.86
CA VAL A 125 -2.38 20.69 3.50
C VAL A 125 -3.06 21.29 4.73
N ILE A 126 -3.40 20.49 5.74
CA ILE A 126 -4.03 20.99 6.97
C ILE A 126 -3.01 21.47 8.02
N SER A 127 -1.74 21.08 7.89
CA SER A 127 -0.71 21.46 8.83
C SER A 127 -0.40 22.96 8.77
N SER A 128 -0.14 23.52 9.95
CA SER A 128 0.26 24.92 10.15
C SER A 128 1.69 25.04 10.67
N GLY A 129 2.29 23.95 11.16
CA GLY A 129 3.64 23.92 11.73
C GLY A 129 4.62 23.08 10.91
N GLU A 130 5.88 23.07 11.34
CA GLU A 130 6.95 22.30 10.67
C GLU A 130 6.89 20.80 10.95
N GLN A 131 6.14 20.37 11.96
CA GLN A 131 6.06 18.97 12.35
C GLN A 131 4.65 18.41 12.16
N LEU A 132 4.55 17.29 11.45
CA LEU A 132 3.32 16.52 11.33
C LEU A 132 3.16 15.60 12.55
N GLU A 133 2.15 15.95 13.33
CA GLU A 133 1.66 15.16 14.44
C GLU A 133 0.57 14.16 14.05
N ARG A 134 0.35 13.17 14.92
CA ARG A 134 -0.69 12.13 14.77
C ARG A 134 -2.08 12.69 14.46
N HIS A 135 -2.47 13.81 15.07
CA HIS A 135 -3.80 14.38 14.90
C HIS A 135 -4.06 14.89 13.46
N HIS A 136 -3.01 15.21 12.69
CA HIS A 136 -3.16 15.58 11.28
C HIS A 136 -3.61 14.42 10.39
N PHE A 137 -3.58 13.19 10.91
CA PHE A 137 -3.99 12.00 10.18
C PHE A 137 -5.40 11.50 10.60
N ALA A 138 -6.09 12.19 11.50
CA ALA A 138 -7.34 11.76 12.15
C ALA A 138 -8.52 11.30 11.26
N PRO A 139 -8.67 11.68 9.98
CA PRO A 139 -9.72 11.11 9.14
C PRO A 139 -9.48 9.65 8.73
N TYR A 140 -8.28 9.13 8.90
CA TYR A 140 -7.95 7.75 8.56
C TYR A 140 -7.98 6.88 9.82
N PRO A 141 -8.67 5.74 9.78
CA PRO A 141 -8.72 4.80 10.88
C PRO A 141 -7.37 4.09 10.97
N PHE A 142 -6.37 4.73 11.57
CA PHE A 142 -5.20 4.01 12.07
C PHE A 142 -5.68 3.21 13.27
N ASP A 143 -5.97 1.93 13.05
CA ASP A 143 -6.40 1.00 14.08
C ASP A 143 -5.28 0.79 15.09
N HIS A 144 -5.17 1.76 16.00
CA HIS A 144 -4.37 1.63 17.20
C HIS A 144 -5.14 0.86 18.27
N ARG A 145 -6.48 0.81 18.15
CA ARG A 145 -7.36 0.35 19.20
C ARG A 145 -7.52 -1.16 19.29
N GLU A 146 -7.42 -1.92 18.21
CA GLU A 146 -7.64 -3.37 18.28
C GLU A 146 -6.47 -4.13 18.94
N ARG A 147 -5.21 -3.76 18.68
CA ARG A 147 -4.05 -4.44 19.29
C ARG A 147 -3.72 -3.99 20.71
N LEU A 148 -3.78 -2.69 21.02
CA LEU A 148 -3.63 -2.21 22.40
C LEU A 148 -4.74 -2.77 23.29
N ARG A 149 -5.97 -2.93 22.78
CA ARG A 149 -7.01 -3.66 23.53
C ARG A 149 -6.69 -5.14 23.68
N ALA A 150 -6.16 -5.82 22.67
CA ALA A 150 -5.84 -7.25 22.82
C ALA A 150 -4.78 -7.51 23.93
N GLU A 151 -3.84 -6.60 24.14
CA GLU A 151 -2.81 -6.73 25.17
C GLU A 151 -3.28 -6.20 26.55
N ASP A 152 -3.98 -5.06 26.60
CA ASP A 152 -4.40 -4.40 27.86
C ASP A 152 -5.84 -4.70 28.31
N THR A 153 -6.65 -5.44 27.55
CA THR A 153 -8.03 -5.79 27.94
C THR A 153 -8.06 -7.19 28.55
N ALA A 154 -8.29 -7.26 29.85
CA ALA A 154 -8.64 -8.52 30.51
C ALA A 154 -10.14 -8.79 30.32
N THR A 155 -10.49 -9.88 29.63
CA THR A 155 -11.88 -10.30 29.46
C THR A 155 -12.24 -11.31 30.56
N PHE A 156 -13.28 -11.02 31.34
CA PHE A 156 -13.77 -11.90 32.40
C PHE A 156 -15.20 -12.37 32.07
N PRO A 157 -15.52 -13.66 32.25
CA PRO A 157 -16.89 -14.14 32.16
C PRO A 157 -17.81 -13.40 33.15
N VAL A 158 -19.01 -13.04 32.71
CA VAL A 158 -20.02 -12.42 33.59
C VAL A 158 -20.37 -13.43 34.69
N GLY A 159 -20.21 -13.02 35.95
CA GLY A 159 -20.37 -13.88 37.13
C GLY A 159 -19.07 -14.27 37.84
N THR A 160 -17.91 -13.84 37.32
CA THR A 160 -16.63 -14.02 38.03
C THR A 160 -16.63 -13.22 39.35
N PRO A 161 -16.33 -13.84 40.50
CA PRO A 161 -16.21 -13.13 41.78
C PRO A 161 -15.16 -12.03 41.71
N LEU A 162 -15.44 -10.89 42.36
CA LEU A 162 -14.56 -9.71 42.34
C LEU A 162 -13.14 -10.00 42.84
N GLU A 163 -13.01 -10.88 43.84
CA GLU A 163 -11.73 -11.29 44.42
C GLU A 163 -10.83 -12.01 43.41
N GLU A 164 -11.41 -12.79 42.50
CA GLU A 164 -10.67 -13.49 41.45
C GLU A 164 -10.23 -12.53 40.34
N ILE A 165 -11.07 -11.53 40.02
CA ILE A 165 -10.72 -10.46 39.07
C ILE A 165 -9.51 -9.66 39.61
N GLU A 166 -9.56 -9.28 40.89
CA GLU A 166 -8.49 -8.52 41.54
C GLU A 166 -7.17 -9.27 41.55
N ARG A 167 -7.18 -10.55 41.95
CA ARG A 167 -6.01 -11.42 41.95
C ARG A 167 -5.38 -11.53 40.56
N GLN A 168 -6.21 -11.71 39.54
CA GLN A 168 -5.73 -11.84 38.16
C GLN A 168 -5.18 -10.52 37.60
N MET A 169 -5.76 -9.36 37.96
CA MET A 169 -5.20 -8.06 37.57
C MET A 169 -3.83 -7.80 38.20
N ILE A 170 -3.67 -8.07 39.51
CA ILE A 170 -2.40 -7.85 40.22
C ILE A 170 -1.26 -8.69 39.61
N LEU A 171 -1.53 -9.95 39.29
CA LEU A 171 -0.54 -10.83 38.65
C LEU A 171 -0.14 -10.31 37.27
N ARG A 172 -1.09 -9.80 36.50
CA ARG A 172 -0.85 -9.31 35.14
C ARG A 172 -0.09 -7.99 35.13
N THR A 173 -0.38 -7.07 36.05
CA THR A 173 0.42 -5.85 36.26
C THR A 173 1.87 -6.19 36.61
N ARG A 174 2.11 -7.17 37.48
CA ARG A 174 3.46 -7.63 37.83
C ARG A 174 4.22 -8.19 36.63
N LEU A 175 3.54 -8.95 35.76
CA LEU A 175 4.14 -9.49 34.54
C LEU A 175 4.48 -8.40 33.51
N CYS A 176 3.65 -7.35 33.39
CA CYS A 176 3.89 -6.23 32.48
C CYS A 176 4.97 -5.24 32.97
N THR A 177 5.28 -5.20 34.27
CA THR A 177 6.29 -4.25 34.83
C THR A 177 7.73 -4.78 34.71
N ILE A 178 7.91 -6.03 34.29
CA ILE A 178 9.23 -6.73 34.26
C ILE A 178 9.83 -6.79 32.83
N ASN A 179 9.10 -6.37 31.80
CA ASN A 179 9.60 -6.14 30.43
C ASN A 179 9.64 -4.65 30.12
#